data_AF-A0A3D5YJ83-F1
#
_entry.id   AF-A0A3D5YJ83-F1
#
_cell.length_a   1.000
_cell.length_b   1.000
_cell.length_c   1.000
_cell.angle_alpha   90.00
_cell.angle_beta   90.00
_cell.angle_gamma   90.00
#
_symmetry.space_group_name_H-M   'P 1'
#
loop_
_entity.id
_entity.type
_entity.pdbx_description
1 polymer ?
#
loop_
_entity_poly.entity_id
_entity_poly.type
_entity_poly.pdbx_seq_one_letter_code
_entity_poly.pdbx_strand_id
1 'polypeptide(L)'
;MKKMGFTLMCALLLAIGCRPVDPKHEVTTLVLEYPAHFPEPTLPLDNELTEEGVLLGRHLFYDVRLSGDNTQNCNSCHRQESNFAEPTPYSTGIDGIDGNINAMVLSNLAWQDFFFWDGRDGSLEDQVKEPIVNPIEMHSQWPDVIDKIEQDLTYNELFSKAFGTTEVSKEKVAKALSQFIRTLVTGTSSLDSYIEGSYSFTSSEQKGFDLFNGEQGDCFHCHGLATTGYQMGAFGLLQFSNNGLDSIYQTGDGREAVTGSAFDRGKFKIPSLRNIEYSFPYMHDGRFQTLAEVVDFYNMGGHLSATIDPNMKAAGSGRNWS
;
A
#
# COMPACT_ATOMS: atom_id res chain seq x y z
N MET A 1 -55.90 -55.60 -53.16
CA MET A 1 -55.05 -56.08 -52.04
C MET A 1 -53.78 -55.25 -51.98
N LYS A 2 -53.37 -54.87 -50.77
CA LYS A 2 -52.15 -54.15 -50.35
C LYS A 2 -52.09 -52.64 -50.61
N LYS A 3 -52.37 -51.91 -49.52
CA LYS A 3 -52.00 -50.52 -49.24
C LYS A 3 -50.46 -50.42 -49.14
N MET A 4 -49.87 -49.35 -49.65
CA MET A 4 -48.49 -48.98 -49.34
C MET A 4 -48.49 -47.50 -48.93
N GLY A 5 -48.20 -47.26 -47.65
CA GLY A 5 -48.20 -45.95 -47.03
C GLY A 5 -46.93 -45.18 -47.36
N PHE A 6 -47.08 -43.89 -47.62
CA PHE A 6 -45.98 -42.96 -47.82
C PHE A 6 -45.76 -42.19 -46.51
N THR A 7 -44.71 -42.54 -45.77
CA THR A 7 -44.31 -41.84 -44.54
C THR A 7 -43.50 -40.61 -44.94
N LEU A 8 -44.08 -39.42 -44.74
CA LEU A 8 -43.42 -38.14 -44.96
C LEU A 8 -42.48 -37.85 -43.77
N MET A 9 -41.17 -38.00 -43.96
CA MET A 9 -40.17 -37.69 -42.94
C MET A 9 -39.84 -36.19 -43.01
N CYS A 10 -40.39 -35.42 -42.08
CA CYS A 10 -40.05 -34.00 -41.90
C CYS A 10 -38.63 -33.89 -41.34
N ALA A 11 -37.69 -33.41 -42.17
CA ALA A 11 -36.34 -33.05 -41.72
C ALA A 11 -36.41 -31.70 -41.00
N LEU A 12 -36.39 -31.74 -39.66
CA LEU A 12 -36.20 -30.55 -38.82
C LEU A 12 -34.71 -30.17 -38.86
N LEU A 13 -34.37 -29.15 -39.66
CA LEU A 13 -33.05 -28.52 -39.64
C LEU A 13 -32.93 -27.71 -38.32
N LEU A 14 -32.25 -28.29 -37.34
CA LEU A 14 -31.77 -27.56 -36.15
C LEU A 14 -30.67 -26.59 -36.60
N ALA A 15 -31.04 -25.34 -36.85
CA ALA A 15 -30.09 -24.24 -36.96
C ALA A 15 -29.50 -23.97 -35.57
N ILE A 16 -28.40 -24.66 -35.24
CA ILE A 16 -27.53 -24.29 -34.13
C ILE A 16 -26.83 -23.00 -34.56
N GLY A 17 -27.42 -21.87 -34.19
CA GLY A 17 -26.78 -20.57 -34.36
C GLY A 17 -25.50 -20.55 -33.53
N CYS A 18 -24.34 -20.54 -34.19
CA CYS A 18 -23.11 -20.07 -33.58
C CYS A 18 -23.35 -18.64 -33.12
N ARG A 19 -23.59 -18.43 -31.82
CA ARG A 19 -23.37 -17.11 -31.24
C ARG A 19 -21.88 -16.82 -31.43
N PRO A 20 -21.49 -15.68 -32.03
CA PRO A 20 -20.11 -15.25 -31.96
C PRO A 20 -19.76 -15.16 -30.46
N VAL A 21 -18.78 -15.94 -30.04
CA VAL A 21 -18.14 -15.73 -28.75
C VAL A 21 -17.44 -14.40 -28.90
N ASP A 22 -17.86 -13.39 -28.15
CA ASP A 22 -17.15 -12.11 -28.13
C ASP A 22 -15.67 -12.41 -27.88
N PRO A 23 -14.74 -11.82 -28.66
CA PRO A 23 -13.33 -12.04 -28.44
C PRO A 23 -13.05 -11.73 -26.98
N LYS A 24 -12.46 -12.68 -26.26
CA LYS A 24 -12.03 -12.44 -24.88
C LYS A 24 -11.14 -11.20 -24.91
N HIS A 25 -11.44 -10.23 -24.06
CA HIS A 25 -10.53 -9.12 -23.83
C HIS A 25 -9.19 -9.70 -23.37
N GLU A 26 -8.16 -9.59 -24.21
CA GLU A 26 -6.82 -10.08 -23.91
C GLU A 26 -6.01 -8.93 -23.33
N VAL A 27 -5.39 -9.20 -22.19
CA VAL A 27 -4.47 -8.30 -21.48
C VAL A 27 -3.10 -8.94 -21.41
N THR A 28 -2.06 -8.10 -21.33
CA THR A 28 -0.68 -8.59 -21.22
C THR A 28 -0.34 -8.77 -19.75
N THR A 29 -0.15 -10.01 -19.29
CA THR A 29 0.30 -10.27 -17.91
C THR A 29 1.64 -9.61 -17.66
N LEU A 30 1.72 -8.77 -16.64
CA LEU A 30 2.97 -8.16 -16.20
C LEU A 30 3.61 -9.02 -15.11
N VAL A 31 4.79 -9.57 -15.40
CA VAL A 31 5.63 -10.27 -14.42
C VAL A 31 6.69 -9.30 -13.93
N LEU A 32 6.66 -8.98 -12.64
CA LEU A 32 7.69 -8.19 -11.99
C LEU A 32 8.79 -9.12 -11.47
N GLU A 33 10.05 -8.73 -11.68
CA GLU A 33 11.19 -9.42 -11.08
C GLU A 33 11.53 -8.78 -9.74
N TYR A 34 11.65 -9.61 -8.71
CA TYR A 34 12.03 -9.21 -7.36
C TYR A 34 13.34 -9.91 -6.96
N PRO A 35 14.10 -9.37 -5.99
CA PRO A 35 15.24 -10.08 -5.40
C PRO A 35 14.84 -11.48 -4.94
N ALA A 36 15.70 -12.46 -5.18
CA ALA A 36 15.38 -13.89 -4.98
C ALA A 36 15.08 -14.26 -3.52
N HIS A 37 15.54 -13.46 -2.55
CA HIS A 37 15.23 -13.64 -1.14
C HIS A 37 13.86 -13.10 -0.75
N PHE A 38 13.18 -12.29 -1.56
CA PHE A 38 11.85 -11.80 -1.21
C PHE A 38 10.82 -12.94 -1.28
N PRO A 39 9.85 -12.97 -0.36
CA PRO A 39 8.70 -13.86 -0.54
C PRO A 39 7.93 -13.43 -1.78
N GLU A 40 7.26 -14.38 -2.44
CA GLU A 40 6.31 -14.04 -3.50
C GLU A 40 5.13 -13.24 -2.92
N PRO A 41 4.78 -12.06 -3.47
CA PRO A 41 3.63 -11.31 -3.00
C PRO A 41 2.33 -12.04 -3.33
N THR A 42 1.36 -11.98 -2.43
CA THR A 42 0.01 -12.52 -2.70
C THR A 42 -0.82 -11.44 -3.39
N LEU A 43 -1.02 -11.59 -4.69
CA LEU A 43 -1.85 -10.67 -5.49
C LEU A 43 -3.33 -11.09 -5.48
N PRO A 44 -4.29 -10.14 -5.46
CA PRO A 44 -5.71 -10.48 -5.57
C PRO A 44 -6.02 -11.14 -6.91
N LEU A 45 -6.71 -12.29 -6.88
CA LEU A 45 -7.10 -13.04 -8.08
C LEU A 45 -8.01 -12.24 -9.03
N ASP A 46 -8.74 -11.26 -8.51
CA ASP A 46 -9.64 -10.41 -9.28
C ASP A 46 -8.99 -9.09 -9.73
N ASN A 47 -7.69 -8.89 -9.45
CA ASN A 47 -6.91 -7.73 -9.88
C ASN A 47 -5.42 -8.07 -10.07
N GLU A 48 -5.14 -9.08 -10.90
CA GLU A 48 -3.79 -9.44 -11.32
C GLU A 48 -3.09 -8.29 -12.07
N LEU A 49 -1.75 -8.28 -12.07
CA LEU A 49 -0.98 -7.23 -12.75
C LEU A 49 -1.00 -7.43 -14.27
N THR A 50 -1.39 -6.38 -14.98
CA THR A 50 -1.30 -6.30 -16.44
C THR A 50 -0.56 -5.05 -16.87
N GLU A 51 0.09 -5.08 -18.02
CA GLU A 51 0.75 -3.89 -18.57
C GLU A 51 -0.25 -2.75 -18.77
N GLU A 52 -1.45 -3.07 -19.25
CA GLU A 52 -2.51 -2.10 -19.53
C GLU A 52 -3.11 -1.51 -18.24
N GLY A 53 -3.34 -2.34 -17.22
CA GLY A 53 -3.88 -1.90 -15.94
C GLY A 53 -2.90 -1.05 -15.14
N VAL A 54 -1.61 -1.42 -15.14
CA VAL A 54 -0.53 -0.62 -14.55
C VAL A 54 -0.37 0.72 -15.27
N LEU A 55 -0.42 0.73 -16.61
CA LEU A 55 -0.34 1.96 -17.38
C LEU A 55 -1.49 2.91 -17.05
N LEU A 56 -2.73 2.41 -17.05
CA LEU A 56 -3.91 3.20 -16.65
C LEU A 56 -3.77 3.71 -15.21
N GLY A 57 -3.35 2.86 -14.28
CA GLY A 57 -3.11 3.22 -12.88
C GLY A 57 -2.09 4.34 -12.74
N ARG A 58 -0.99 4.27 -13.50
CA ARG A 58 0.04 5.31 -13.52
C ARG A 58 -0.53 6.63 -14.02
N HIS A 59 -1.32 6.62 -15.09
CA HIS A 59 -1.98 7.83 -15.58
C HIS A 59 -2.86 8.46 -14.49
N LEU A 60 -3.71 7.66 -13.85
CA LEU A 60 -4.61 8.11 -12.78
C LEU A 60 -3.85 8.65 -11.56
N PHE A 61 -2.76 8.01 -11.15
CA PHE A 61 -1.95 8.43 -9.98
C PHE A 61 -1.42 9.87 -10.10
N TYR A 62 -1.12 10.31 -11.33
CA TYR A 62 -0.62 11.65 -11.63
C TYR A 62 -1.70 12.59 -12.19
N ASP A 63 -2.98 12.17 -12.21
CA ASP A 63 -4.05 12.98 -12.78
C ASP A 63 -4.78 13.80 -11.70
N VAL A 64 -4.76 15.12 -11.86
CA VAL A 64 -5.40 16.03 -10.91
C VAL A 64 -6.92 15.94 -10.94
N ARG A 65 -7.53 15.38 -12.00
CA ARG A 65 -8.99 15.28 -12.14
C ARG A 65 -9.65 14.35 -11.13
N LEU A 66 -8.86 13.56 -10.39
CA LEU A 66 -9.35 12.79 -9.25
C LEU A 66 -9.76 13.70 -8.08
N SER A 67 -9.20 14.90 -7.96
CA SER A 67 -9.56 15.87 -6.92
C SER A 67 -10.77 16.71 -7.30
N GLY A 68 -11.47 17.24 -6.29
CA GLY A 68 -12.69 18.02 -6.45
C GLY A 68 -12.49 19.25 -7.35
N ASP A 69 -11.41 19.98 -7.12
CA ASP A 69 -11.05 21.24 -7.80
C ASP A 69 -10.07 21.08 -8.97
N ASN A 70 -9.64 19.85 -9.25
CA ASN A 70 -8.63 19.50 -10.27
C ASN A 70 -7.24 20.11 -10.02
N THR A 71 -6.81 20.27 -8.76
CA THR A 71 -5.48 20.81 -8.42
C THR A 71 -4.51 19.80 -7.82
N GLN A 72 -5.00 18.68 -7.27
CA GLN A 72 -4.17 17.67 -6.62
C GLN A 72 -4.38 16.26 -7.16
N ASN A 73 -3.33 15.44 -7.09
CA ASN A 73 -3.32 14.02 -7.45
C ASN A 73 -2.60 13.22 -6.35
N CYS A 74 -2.47 11.90 -6.49
CA CYS A 74 -1.82 11.07 -5.49
C CYS A 74 -0.36 11.49 -5.23
N ASN A 75 0.36 11.91 -6.28
CA ASN A 75 1.74 12.38 -6.17
C ASN A 75 1.89 13.71 -5.41
N SER A 76 0.83 14.49 -5.21
CA SER A 76 0.88 15.71 -4.38
C SER A 76 1.39 15.41 -2.97
N CYS A 77 0.97 14.28 -2.39
CA CYS A 77 1.37 13.82 -1.06
C CYS A 77 2.35 12.61 -1.11
N HIS A 78 2.35 11.85 -2.22
CA HIS A 78 3.18 10.66 -2.39
C HIS A 78 4.24 10.85 -3.48
N ARG A 79 5.24 11.68 -3.18
CA ARG A 79 6.30 12.10 -4.11
C ARG A 79 7.36 11.01 -4.27
N GLN A 80 7.65 10.62 -5.50
CA GLN A 80 8.61 9.54 -5.79
C GLN A 80 9.99 9.77 -5.15
N GLU A 81 10.49 11.01 -5.16
CA GLU A 81 11.78 11.38 -4.55
C GLU A 81 11.82 11.23 -3.03
N SER A 82 10.66 11.14 -2.38
CA SER A 82 10.51 10.95 -0.94
C SER A 82 10.02 9.54 -0.59
N ASN A 83 10.39 8.54 -1.42
CA ASN A 83 9.90 7.17 -1.32
C ASN A 83 8.36 7.07 -1.35
N PHE A 84 7.73 7.91 -2.19
CA PHE A 84 6.28 8.04 -2.27
C PHE A 84 5.63 8.45 -0.93
N ALA A 85 6.29 9.36 -0.21
CA ALA A 85 5.76 10.14 0.90
C ALA A 85 6.03 11.63 0.62
N GLU A 86 6.09 12.48 1.63
CA GLU A 86 6.44 13.90 1.48
C GLU A 86 7.23 14.45 2.67
N PRO A 87 8.04 15.50 2.48
CA PRO A 87 8.91 16.06 3.52
C PRO A 87 8.17 17.01 4.47
N THR A 88 6.96 16.63 4.90
CA THR A 88 6.12 17.41 5.83
C THR A 88 5.51 16.48 6.88
N PRO A 89 5.23 16.96 8.10
CA PRO A 89 4.56 16.13 9.11
C PRO A 89 3.16 15.69 8.66
N TYR A 90 2.42 16.58 8.01
CA TYR A 90 1.06 16.35 7.53
C TYR A 90 0.90 16.89 6.12
N SER A 91 0.16 16.14 5.29
CA SER A 91 -0.25 16.56 3.95
C SER A 91 -1.26 17.71 4.02
N THR A 92 -1.16 18.66 3.10
CA THR A 92 -2.15 19.72 2.92
C THR A 92 -3.06 19.39 1.73
N GLY A 93 -4.35 19.16 1.95
CA GLY A 93 -5.28 18.87 0.86
C GLY A 93 -5.80 20.11 0.12
N ILE A 94 -6.78 19.91 -0.76
CA ILE A 94 -7.15 20.91 -1.78
C ILE A 94 -7.67 22.22 -1.18
N ASP A 95 -8.29 22.16 -0.01
CA ASP A 95 -8.84 23.33 0.69
C ASP A 95 -7.80 24.05 1.57
N GLY A 96 -6.52 23.67 1.47
CA GLY A 96 -5.44 24.25 2.29
C GLY A 96 -5.48 23.79 3.75
N ILE A 97 -6.18 22.69 4.03
CA ILE A 97 -6.31 22.10 5.37
C ILE A 97 -5.25 21.02 5.52
N ASP A 98 -4.46 21.12 6.58
CA ASP A 98 -3.52 20.08 6.95
C ASP A 98 -4.27 18.87 7.54
N GLY A 99 -3.81 17.69 7.17
CA GLY A 99 -4.17 16.45 7.84
C GLY A 99 -3.67 16.40 9.29
N ASN A 100 -3.83 15.24 9.90
CA ASN A 100 -3.41 14.97 11.28
C ASN A 100 -2.53 13.73 11.39
N ILE A 101 -2.08 13.19 10.25
CA ILE A 101 -1.26 11.99 10.18
C ILE A 101 -0.29 12.09 9.00
N ASN A 102 0.92 11.59 9.20
CA ASN A 102 1.97 11.59 8.19
C ASN A 102 1.64 10.64 7.04
N ALA A 103 1.88 11.07 5.81
CA ALA A 103 1.65 10.25 4.62
C ALA A 103 2.60 9.05 4.61
N MET A 104 2.05 7.83 4.66
CA MET A 104 2.86 6.62 4.60
C MET A 104 3.50 6.46 3.21
N VAL A 105 4.72 5.89 3.19
CA VAL A 105 5.39 5.49 1.95
C VAL A 105 4.55 4.47 1.16
N LEU A 106 4.60 4.54 -0.17
CA LEU A 106 3.91 3.60 -1.06
C LEU A 106 4.80 2.49 -1.63
N SER A 107 6.10 2.49 -1.31
CA SER A 107 7.00 1.44 -1.77
C SER A 107 6.67 0.09 -1.11
N ASN A 108 6.73 -0.99 -1.88
CA ASN A 108 6.59 -2.38 -1.44
C ASN A 108 5.23 -2.75 -0.80
N LEU A 109 4.15 -2.07 -1.19
CA LEU A 109 2.82 -2.37 -0.69
C LEU A 109 2.24 -3.70 -1.21
N ALA A 110 2.88 -4.36 -2.18
CA ALA A 110 2.48 -5.69 -2.65
C ALA A 110 2.58 -6.80 -1.58
N TRP A 111 3.33 -6.57 -0.50
CA TRP A 111 3.51 -7.51 0.62
C TRP A 111 2.75 -7.12 1.89
N GLN A 112 1.81 -6.18 1.80
CA GLN A 112 1.09 -5.66 2.95
C GLN A 112 -0.36 -6.15 2.97
N ASP A 113 -0.85 -6.58 4.13
CA ASP A 113 -2.23 -7.02 4.32
C ASP A 113 -3.16 -5.88 4.76
N PHE A 114 -2.61 -4.86 5.43
CA PHE A 114 -3.37 -3.73 5.97
C PHE A 114 -2.78 -2.39 5.54
N PHE A 115 -3.68 -1.43 5.36
CA PHE A 115 -3.36 -0.09 4.88
C PHE A 115 -3.82 0.97 5.87
N PHE A 116 -3.22 2.16 5.76
CA PHE A 116 -3.18 3.20 6.79
C PHE A 116 -2.40 2.81 8.06
N TRP A 117 -2.13 3.82 8.88
CA TRP A 117 -1.42 3.67 10.15
C TRP A 117 -2.22 2.89 11.20
N ASP A 118 -3.55 2.97 11.18
CA ASP A 118 -4.44 2.23 12.08
C ASP A 118 -4.79 0.82 11.53
N GLY A 119 -4.50 0.59 10.24
CA GLY A 119 -4.78 -0.65 9.55
C GLY A 119 -6.26 -0.87 9.28
N ARG A 120 -7.04 0.21 9.04
CA ARG A 120 -8.49 0.10 8.85
C ARG A 120 -8.90 -0.61 7.57
N ASP A 121 -8.06 -0.54 6.54
CA ASP A 121 -8.33 -1.16 5.25
C ASP A 121 -7.54 -2.45 5.05
N GLY A 122 -8.22 -3.48 4.55
CA GLY A 122 -7.66 -4.80 4.26
C GLY A 122 -7.29 -5.02 2.78
N SER A 123 -7.42 -4.00 1.93
CA SER A 123 -7.02 -4.07 0.51
C SER A 123 -6.51 -2.72 0.01
N LEU A 124 -5.57 -2.75 -0.95
CA LEU A 124 -5.13 -1.52 -1.64
C LEU A 124 -6.31 -0.89 -2.40
N GLU A 125 -7.16 -1.72 -2.98
CA GLU A 125 -8.33 -1.28 -3.73
C GLU A 125 -9.30 -0.49 -2.86
N ASP A 126 -9.44 -0.83 -1.58
CA ASP A 126 -10.25 -0.04 -0.65
C ASP A 126 -9.52 1.24 -0.23
N GLN A 127 -8.24 1.12 0.10
CA GLN A 127 -7.40 2.24 0.52
C GLN A 127 -7.41 3.38 -0.49
N VAL A 128 -7.16 3.10 -1.78
CA VAL A 128 -7.05 4.14 -2.81
C VAL A 128 -8.36 4.88 -3.07
N LYS A 129 -9.49 4.35 -2.60
CA LYS A 129 -10.78 5.01 -2.77
C LYS A 129 -11.03 6.10 -1.73
N GLU A 130 -10.44 6.00 -0.54
CA GLU A 130 -10.72 6.93 0.56
C GLU A 130 -10.15 8.33 0.31
N PRO A 131 -8.86 8.52 -0.09
CA PRO A 131 -8.28 9.85 -0.33
C PRO A 131 -9.10 10.72 -1.28
N ILE A 132 -9.69 10.08 -2.31
CA ILE A 132 -10.46 10.75 -3.36
C ILE A 132 -11.68 11.48 -2.77
N VAL A 133 -12.36 10.88 -1.79
CA VAL A 133 -13.57 11.44 -1.19
C VAL A 133 -13.34 12.10 0.17
N ASN A 134 -12.15 11.95 0.74
CA ASN A 134 -11.83 12.55 2.04
C ASN A 134 -11.89 14.08 1.92
N PRO A 135 -12.71 14.78 2.75
CA PRO A 135 -12.87 16.23 2.68
C PRO A 135 -11.62 17.02 3.07
N ILE A 136 -10.63 16.39 3.71
CA ILE A 136 -9.35 17.02 4.05
C ILE A 136 -8.32 16.79 2.95
N GLU A 137 -8.45 15.75 2.13
CA GLU A 137 -7.48 15.38 1.10
C GLU A 137 -7.93 15.90 -0.28
N MET A 138 -8.53 15.04 -1.11
CA MET A 138 -8.90 15.37 -2.48
C MET A 138 -10.34 15.89 -2.62
N HIS A 139 -11.16 15.77 -1.57
CA HIS A 139 -12.51 16.34 -1.42
C HIS A 139 -13.37 16.28 -2.70
N SER A 140 -13.38 15.12 -3.34
CA SER A 140 -14.16 14.86 -4.55
C SER A 140 -15.38 14.00 -4.24
N GLN A 141 -16.23 13.78 -5.24
CA GLN A 141 -17.31 12.80 -5.20
C GLN A 141 -17.17 11.86 -6.40
N TRP A 142 -17.42 10.56 -6.20
CA TRP A 142 -17.24 9.56 -7.26
C TRP A 142 -17.98 9.85 -8.57
N PRO A 143 -19.25 10.31 -8.56
CA PRO A 143 -19.93 10.70 -9.79
C PRO A 143 -19.15 11.78 -10.56
N ASP A 144 -18.63 12.80 -9.88
CA ASP A 144 -17.88 13.88 -10.52
C ASP A 144 -16.55 13.39 -11.09
N VAL A 145 -15.84 12.50 -10.37
CA VAL A 145 -14.61 11.87 -10.86
C VAL A 145 -14.88 11.05 -12.12
N ILE A 146 -15.91 10.22 -12.09
CA ILE A 146 -16.30 9.37 -13.22
C ILE A 146 -16.63 10.25 -14.44
N ASP A 147 -17.47 11.27 -14.25
CA ASP A 147 -17.86 12.20 -15.32
C ASP A 147 -16.65 12.92 -15.94
N LYS A 148 -15.68 13.35 -15.12
CA LYS A 148 -14.44 14.00 -15.60
C LYS A 148 -13.58 13.06 -16.44
N ILE A 149 -13.48 11.79 -16.04
CA ILE A 149 -12.60 10.80 -16.67
C ILE A 149 -13.22 10.23 -17.95
N GLU A 150 -14.53 9.96 -17.97
CA GLU A 150 -15.25 9.43 -19.15
C GLU A 150 -15.25 10.40 -20.35
N GLN A 151 -15.16 11.70 -20.09
CA GLN A 151 -15.12 12.72 -21.13
C GLN A 151 -13.77 12.79 -21.88
N ASP A 152 -12.73 12.12 -21.38
CA ASP A 152 -11.42 12.07 -22.02
C ASP A 152 -11.28 10.82 -22.90
N LEU A 153 -11.14 11.04 -24.21
CA LEU A 153 -10.96 9.96 -25.19
C LEU A 153 -9.72 9.09 -24.89
N THR A 154 -8.68 9.67 -24.29
CA THR A 154 -7.48 8.94 -23.86
C THR A 154 -7.82 7.91 -22.80
N TYR A 155 -8.65 8.29 -21.82
CA TYR A 155 -9.09 7.35 -20.79
C TYR A 155 -10.02 6.29 -21.35
N ASN A 156 -10.92 6.63 -22.27
CA ASN A 156 -11.75 5.63 -22.93
C ASN A 156 -10.91 4.53 -23.58
N GLU A 157 -9.82 4.89 -24.27
CA GLU A 157 -8.88 3.92 -24.82
C GLU A 157 -8.13 3.11 -23.74
N LEU A 158 -7.65 3.77 -22.67
CA LEU A 158 -6.94 3.11 -21.58
C LEU A 158 -7.82 2.13 -20.80
N PHE A 159 -9.06 2.50 -20.48
CA PHE A 159 -10.04 1.62 -19.84
C PHE A 159 -10.42 0.46 -20.75
N SER A 160 -10.61 0.71 -22.05
CA SER A 160 -10.88 -0.36 -23.02
C SER A 160 -9.73 -1.36 -23.08
N LYS A 161 -8.48 -0.91 -23.01
CA LYS A 161 -7.29 -1.78 -23.00
C LYS A 161 -7.12 -2.53 -21.66
N ALA A 162 -7.40 -1.89 -20.54
CA ALA A 162 -7.22 -2.50 -19.22
C ALA A 162 -8.35 -3.48 -18.86
N PHE A 163 -9.60 -3.16 -19.21
CA PHE A 163 -10.79 -3.84 -18.70
C PHE A 163 -11.79 -4.28 -19.78
N GLY A 164 -11.48 -4.08 -21.06
CA GLY A 164 -12.35 -4.49 -22.17
C GLY A 164 -13.60 -3.64 -22.35
N THR A 165 -13.67 -2.48 -21.69
CA THR A 165 -14.80 -1.56 -21.74
C THR A 165 -14.32 -0.12 -21.55
N THR A 166 -15.00 0.83 -22.17
CA THR A 166 -14.76 2.27 -21.97
C THR A 166 -15.44 2.80 -20.71
N GLU A 167 -16.35 2.03 -20.11
CA GLU A 167 -17.08 2.43 -18.90
C GLU A 167 -16.12 2.61 -17.73
N VAL A 168 -16.16 3.79 -17.11
CA VAL A 168 -15.36 4.10 -15.92
C VAL A 168 -16.21 3.79 -14.69
N SER A 169 -15.60 3.13 -13.70
CA SER A 169 -16.24 2.93 -12.40
C SER A 169 -15.25 3.13 -11.27
N LYS A 170 -15.76 3.41 -10.07
CA LYS A 170 -14.99 3.48 -8.83
C LYS A 170 -14.08 2.26 -8.66
N GLU A 171 -14.60 1.06 -8.93
CA GLU A 171 -13.87 -0.19 -8.80
C GLU A 171 -12.76 -0.33 -9.83
N LYS A 172 -12.99 0.04 -11.10
CA LYS A 172 -11.97 -0.03 -12.15
C LYS A 172 -10.85 0.99 -11.92
N VAL A 173 -11.19 2.21 -11.47
CA VAL A 173 -10.21 3.23 -11.04
C VAL A 173 -9.35 2.69 -9.90
N ALA A 174 -9.98 2.16 -8.85
CA ALA A 174 -9.28 1.60 -7.70
C ALA A 174 -8.37 0.42 -8.09
N LYS A 175 -8.85 -0.48 -8.96
CA LYS A 175 -8.09 -1.62 -9.46
C LYS A 175 -6.85 -1.17 -10.24
N ALA A 176 -7.01 -0.22 -11.17
CA ALA A 176 -5.89 0.31 -11.94
C ALA A 176 -4.85 1.00 -11.06
N LEU A 177 -5.27 1.91 -10.15
CA LEU A 177 -4.37 2.55 -9.19
C LEU A 177 -3.60 1.53 -8.35
N SER A 178 -4.31 0.51 -7.84
CA SER A 178 -3.70 -0.55 -7.03
C SER A 178 -2.68 -1.37 -7.81
N GLN A 179 -2.94 -1.68 -9.09
CA GLN A 179 -1.94 -2.33 -9.94
C GLN A 179 -0.67 -1.49 -10.07
N PHE A 180 -0.80 -0.19 -10.36
CA PHE A 180 0.37 0.70 -10.42
C PHE A 180 1.13 0.76 -9.10
N ILE A 181 0.44 0.94 -7.98
CA ILE A 181 1.07 1.03 -6.65
C ILE A 181 1.84 -0.26 -6.31
N ARG A 182 1.32 -1.43 -6.70
CA ARG A 182 2.04 -2.71 -6.52
C ARG A 182 3.35 -2.81 -7.30
N THR A 183 3.53 -2.02 -8.36
CA THR A 183 4.78 -1.97 -9.11
C THR A 183 5.88 -1.13 -8.44
N LEU A 184 5.54 -0.38 -7.38
CA LEU A 184 6.48 0.48 -6.66
C LEU A 184 7.39 -0.34 -5.73
N VAL A 185 8.23 -1.19 -6.31
CA VAL A 185 9.08 -2.14 -5.58
C VAL A 185 10.50 -1.63 -5.46
N THR A 186 11.09 -1.80 -4.27
CA THR A 186 12.47 -1.43 -3.95
C THR A 186 13.19 -2.60 -3.29
N GLY A 187 14.27 -3.09 -3.90
CA GLY A 187 14.93 -4.32 -3.45
C GLY A 187 16.40 -4.46 -3.85
N THR A 188 17.05 -3.37 -4.22
CA THR A 188 18.44 -3.37 -4.69
C THR A 188 19.37 -2.61 -3.75
N SER A 189 19.03 -2.56 -2.45
CA SER A 189 19.84 -1.86 -1.44
C SER A 189 21.14 -2.60 -1.12
N SER A 190 22.10 -1.93 -0.46
CA SER A 190 23.30 -2.60 0.06
C SER A 190 22.99 -3.73 1.04
N LEU A 191 21.86 -3.67 1.77
CA LEU A 191 21.38 -4.76 2.60
C LEU A 191 20.94 -5.97 1.74
N ASP A 192 20.25 -5.73 0.63
CA ASP A 192 19.84 -6.79 -0.29
C ASP A 192 21.08 -7.47 -0.91
N SER A 193 22.06 -6.69 -1.37
CA SER A 193 23.32 -7.23 -1.88
C SER A 193 24.14 -7.97 -0.80
N TYR A 194 24.06 -7.53 0.47
CA TYR A 194 24.69 -8.25 1.59
C TYR A 194 24.04 -9.63 1.80
N ILE A 195 22.71 -9.70 1.80
CA ILE A 195 21.95 -10.94 1.95
C ILE A 195 22.27 -11.92 0.82
N GLU A 196 22.43 -11.42 -0.42
CA GLU A 196 22.82 -12.21 -1.58
C GLU A 196 24.31 -12.60 -1.60
N GLY A 197 25.11 -12.05 -0.67
CA GLY A 197 26.55 -12.31 -0.57
C GLY A 197 27.42 -11.58 -1.61
N SER A 198 26.85 -10.62 -2.35
CA SER A 198 27.55 -9.80 -3.34
C SER A 198 28.15 -8.51 -2.76
N TYR A 199 27.81 -8.19 -1.51
CA TYR A 199 28.32 -7.03 -0.76
C TYR A 199 28.81 -7.44 0.63
N SER A 200 29.81 -6.72 1.14
CA SER A 200 30.29 -6.86 2.52
C SER A 200 30.15 -5.51 3.22
N PHE A 201 29.50 -5.52 4.39
CA PHE A 201 29.35 -4.32 5.19
C PHE A 201 30.70 -3.68 5.54
N THR A 202 30.73 -2.37 5.55
CA THR A 202 31.75 -1.61 6.26
C THR A 202 31.70 -1.92 7.76
N SER A 203 32.77 -1.60 8.50
CA SER A 203 32.78 -1.79 9.94
C SER A 203 31.69 -1.01 10.68
N SER A 204 31.19 0.10 10.10
CA SER A 204 30.11 0.88 10.69
C SER A 204 28.75 0.22 10.45
N GLU A 205 28.49 -0.21 9.21
CA GLU A 205 27.25 -0.92 8.87
C GLU A 205 27.12 -2.24 9.62
N GLN A 206 28.22 -3.00 9.78
CA GLN A 206 28.19 -4.25 10.56
C GLN A 206 27.81 -3.98 12.02
N LYS A 207 28.37 -2.94 12.65
CA LYS A 207 27.99 -2.56 14.03
C LYS A 207 26.52 -2.18 14.13
N GLY A 208 26.02 -1.39 13.17
CA GLY A 208 24.60 -1.02 13.12
C GLY A 208 23.70 -2.24 12.92
N PHE A 209 24.10 -3.15 12.03
CA PHE A 209 23.39 -4.40 11.78
C PHE A 209 23.36 -5.32 13.01
N ASP A 210 24.48 -5.46 13.73
CA ASP A 210 24.56 -6.24 14.95
C ASP A 210 23.72 -5.64 16.07
N LEU A 211 23.71 -4.30 16.21
CA LEU A 211 22.85 -3.61 17.16
C LEU A 211 21.37 -3.84 16.82
N PHE A 212 20.98 -3.61 15.57
CA PHE A 212 19.60 -3.78 15.09
C PHE A 212 19.06 -5.19 15.32
N ASN A 213 19.89 -6.21 15.05
CA ASN A 213 19.54 -7.63 15.16
C ASN A 213 19.86 -8.26 16.52
N GLY A 214 20.42 -7.51 17.47
CA GLY A 214 20.72 -7.96 18.81
C GLY A 214 19.74 -7.43 19.85
N GLU A 215 19.62 -8.09 20.99
CA GLU A 215 18.79 -7.68 22.14
C GLU A 215 19.17 -6.29 22.70
N GLN A 216 20.39 -5.82 22.41
CA GLN A 216 20.83 -4.49 22.80
C GLN A 216 20.01 -3.41 22.08
N GLY A 217 19.86 -3.53 20.75
CA GLY A 217 19.03 -2.67 19.90
C GLY A 217 17.55 -3.03 19.96
N ASP A 218 17.27 -4.33 19.89
CA ASP A 218 15.96 -4.98 19.98
C ASP A 218 15.00 -4.63 18.82
N CYS A 219 15.51 -3.95 17.79
CA CYS A 219 14.72 -3.49 16.63
C CYS A 219 14.11 -4.67 15.86
N PHE A 220 14.83 -5.80 15.80
CA PHE A 220 14.44 -6.96 15.02
C PHE A 220 13.14 -7.62 15.48
N HIS A 221 12.72 -7.44 16.73
CA HIS A 221 11.44 -7.97 17.20
C HIS A 221 10.26 -7.42 16.42
N CYS A 222 10.34 -6.16 15.97
CA CYS A 222 9.31 -5.49 15.19
C CYS A 222 9.68 -5.34 13.72
N HIS A 223 10.95 -5.09 13.41
CA HIS A 223 11.43 -4.75 12.05
C HIS A 223 12.45 -5.77 11.48
N GLY A 224 12.61 -6.92 12.12
CA GLY A 224 13.59 -7.94 11.72
C GLY A 224 13.22 -8.61 10.39
N LEU A 225 14.23 -9.13 9.70
CA LEU A 225 14.03 -9.75 8.38
C LEU A 225 12.98 -10.86 8.40
N ALA A 226 12.96 -11.70 9.44
CA ALA A 226 11.96 -12.76 9.57
C ALA A 226 10.56 -12.23 9.96
N THR A 227 10.50 -11.18 10.77
CA THR A 227 9.23 -10.61 11.28
C THR A 227 8.49 -9.79 10.22
N THR A 228 9.23 -9.13 9.33
CA THR A 228 8.66 -8.17 8.36
C THR A 228 9.01 -8.49 6.92
N GLY A 229 9.36 -9.74 6.62
CA GLY A 229 9.67 -10.16 5.25
C GLY A 229 10.76 -9.31 4.61
N TYR A 230 11.92 -9.21 5.26
CA TYR A 230 13.06 -8.38 4.84
C TYR A 230 12.80 -6.87 4.91
N GLN A 231 12.40 -6.37 6.08
CA GLN A 231 12.12 -4.95 6.33
C GLN A 231 11.01 -4.33 5.47
N MET A 232 10.13 -5.14 4.85
CA MET A 232 9.00 -4.71 4.02
C MET A 232 7.79 -4.17 4.81
N GLY A 233 7.82 -4.26 6.14
CA GLY A 233 6.69 -4.01 7.03
C GLY A 233 6.15 -5.32 7.61
N ALA A 234 5.62 -5.28 8.83
CA ALA A 234 5.15 -6.50 9.51
C ALA A 234 3.96 -7.16 8.77
N PHE A 235 3.88 -8.48 8.83
CA PHE A 235 2.80 -9.29 8.25
C PHE A 235 2.10 -10.15 9.32
N GLY A 236 0.86 -10.57 9.07
CA GLY A 236 0.10 -11.40 10.01
C GLY A 236 -0.23 -10.73 11.36
N LEU A 237 -0.27 -11.50 12.46
CA LEU A 237 -0.79 -11.01 13.75
C LEU A 237 0.09 -9.97 14.47
N LEU A 238 1.35 -9.78 14.06
CA LEU A 238 2.31 -8.85 14.68
C LEU A 238 2.42 -7.52 13.92
N GLN A 239 1.31 -6.99 13.42
CA GLN A 239 1.32 -5.81 12.56
C GLN A 239 1.24 -4.48 13.31
N PHE A 240 0.73 -4.47 14.53
CA PHE A 240 0.37 -3.25 15.24
C PHE A 240 1.01 -3.23 16.61
N SER A 241 1.73 -2.16 16.89
CA SER A 241 2.51 -2.02 18.11
C SER A 241 2.40 -0.60 18.66
N ASN A 242 2.47 -0.49 19.98
CA ASN A 242 2.63 0.78 20.67
C ASN A 242 4.09 0.86 21.10
N ASN A 243 4.87 1.72 20.42
CA ASN A 243 6.29 1.92 20.66
C ASN A 243 6.58 2.93 21.80
N GLY A 244 5.56 3.33 22.56
CA GLY A 244 5.70 4.31 23.64
C GLY A 244 5.97 5.73 23.15
N LEU A 245 5.46 6.11 21.97
CA LEU A 245 5.64 7.47 21.43
C LEU A 245 5.04 8.54 22.36
N ASP A 246 3.96 8.20 23.06
CA ASP A 246 3.31 9.06 24.04
C ASP A 246 3.02 8.28 25.33
N SER A 247 2.97 9.00 26.45
CA SER A 247 2.62 8.41 27.75
C SER A 247 1.10 8.29 27.97
N ILE A 248 0.31 9.07 27.23
CA ILE A 248 -1.14 9.17 27.36
C ILE A 248 -1.75 9.09 25.97
N TYR A 249 -2.68 8.15 25.82
CA TYR A 249 -3.50 7.98 24.62
C TYR A 249 -4.97 8.16 24.99
N GLN A 250 -5.72 8.83 24.12
CA GLN A 250 -7.17 9.01 24.23
C GLN A 250 -7.92 7.79 23.71
N THR A 251 -9.18 7.67 24.09
CA THR A 251 -10.06 6.63 23.55
C THR A 251 -10.25 6.85 22.05
N GLY A 252 -9.93 5.82 21.27
CA GLY A 252 -9.98 5.86 19.81
C GLY A 252 -8.62 6.07 19.16
N ASP A 253 -7.54 6.30 19.91
CA ASP A 253 -6.23 6.52 19.31
C ASP A 253 -5.69 5.25 18.63
N GLY A 254 -5.17 5.43 17.41
CA GLY A 254 -4.58 4.37 16.60
C GLY A 254 -5.58 3.26 16.29
N ARG A 255 -5.16 2.00 16.43
CA ARG A 255 -5.97 0.83 16.07
C ARG A 255 -7.24 0.67 16.91
N GLU A 256 -7.37 1.31 18.07
CA GLU A 256 -8.63 1.29 18.83
C GLU A 256 -9.79 1.90 18.02
N ALA A 257 -9.54 2.90 17.15
CA ALA A 257 -10.57 3.44 16.25
C ALA A 257 -11.20 2.36 15.35
N VAL A 258 -10.43 1.33 15.01
CA VAL A 258 -10.82 0.24 14.12
C VAL A 258 -11.44 -0.92 14.89
N THR A 259 -10.81 -1.33 15.99
CA THR A 259 -11.21 -2.56 16.72
C THR A 259 -12.18 -2.29 17.87
N GLY A 260 -12.26 -1.06 18.37
CA GLY A 260 -12.99 -0.70 19.59
C GLY A 260 -12.39 -1.28 20.88
N SER A 261 -11.25 -1.96 20.79
CA SER A 261 -10.59 -2.59 21.93
C SER A 261 -9.64 -1.61 22.60
N ALA A 262 -9.84 -1.37 23.91
CA ALA A 262 -8.92 -0.56 24.71
C ALA A 262 -7.50 -1.13 24.77
N PHE A 263 -7.31 -2.43 24.46
CA PHE A 263 -5.99 -3.05 24.36
C PHE A 263 -5.23 -2.66 23.09
N ASP A 264 -5.89 -2.07 22.10
CA ASP A 264 -5.29 -1.60 20.84
C ASP A 264 -5.05 -0.09 20.80
N ARG A 265 -5.35 0.59 21.90
CA ARG A 265 -5.16 2.04 22.03
C ARG A 265 -3.69 2.41 21.81
N GLY A 266 -3.45 3.38 20.95
CA GLY A 266 -2.10 3.88 20.64
C GLY A 266 -1.22 2.88 19.88
N LYS A 267 -1.79 1.77 19.38
CA LYS A 267 -1.07 0.88 18.47
C LYS A 267 -1.21 1.36 17.04
N PHE A 268 -0.10 1.36 16.33
CA PHE A 268 -0.04 1.70 14.91
C PHE A 268 0.68 0.61 14.13
N LYS A 269 0.42 0.57 12.83
CA LYS A 269 1.05 -0.36 11.90
C LYS A 269 2.57 -0.17 11.95
N ILE A 270 3.30 -1.26 12.08
CA ILE A 270 4.76 -1.26 12.02
C ILE A 270 5.17 -1.04 10.55
N PRO A 271 5.77 0.11 10.19
CA PRO A 271 6.07 0.43 8.80
C PRO A 271 7.30 -0.34 8.28
N SER A 272 7.41 -0.37 6.96
CA SER A 272 8.64 -0.75 6.26
C SER A 272 9.79 0.19 6.65
N LEU A 273 11.01 -0.34 6.75
CA LEU A 273 12.22 0.46 6.92
C LEU A 273 13.02 0.60 5.62
N ARG A 274 12.54 0.02 4.52
CA ARG A 274 13.17 0.21 3.21
C ARG A 274 13.05 1.65 2.77
N ASN A 275 14.15 2.22 2.29
CA ASN A 275 14.27 3.62 1.90
C ASN A 275 13.88 4.62 3.00
N ILE A 276 13.93 4.23 4.28
CA ILE A 276 13.51 5.10 5.40
C ILE A 276 14.27 6.43 5.43
N GLU A 277 15.52 6.49 4.94
CA GLU A 277 16.29 7.73 4.86
C GLU A 277 15.62 8.81 3.97
N TYR A 278 14.77 8.40 3.02
CA TYR A 278 14.12 9.30 2.06
C TYR A 278 12.70 9.73 2.47
N SER A 279 12.15 9.20 3.56
CA SER A 279 10.76 9.43 3.97
C SER A 279 10.65 10.16 5.30
N PHE A 280 11.54 11.13 5.55
CA PHE A 280 11.36 12.04 6.68
C PHE A 280 10.13 12.94 6.41
N PRO A 281 9.46 13.44 7.46
CA PRO A 281 9.69 13.14 8.88
C PRO A 281 9.08 11.79 9.32
N TYR A 282 9.41 11.35 10.54
CA TYR A 282 9.13 10.00 11.03
C TYR A 282 8.03 9.94 12.09
N MET A 283 7.49 8.72 12.27
CA MET A 283 6.32 8.36 13.08
C MET A 283 5.00 8.77 12.43
N HIS A 284 3.88 8.29 12.98
CA HIS A 284 2.55 8.56 12.44
C HIS A 284 2.19 10.04 12.46
N ASP A 285 2.84 10.86 13.28
CA ASP A 285 2.59 12.30 13.39
C ASP A 285 3.77 13.17 12.89
N GLY A 286 4.79 12.55 12.30
CA GLY A 286 5.91 13.26 11.69
C GLY A 286 6.73 14.11 12.67
N ARG A 287 6.74 13.79 13.98
CA ARG A 287 7.42 14.64 14.98
C ARG A 287 8.95 14.61 14.92
N PHE A 288 9.55 13.56 14.36
CA PHE A 288 11.01 13.45 14.24
C PHE A 288 11.48 13.79 12.83
N GLN A 289 12.47 14.67 12.72
CA GLN A 289 13.02 15.16 11.46
C GLN A 289 14.21 14.32 10.98
N THR A 290 14.88 13.59 11.87
CA THR A 290 16.07 12.81 11.54
C THR A 290 16.01 11.38 12.10
N LEU A 291 16.67 10.44 11.41
CA LEU A 291 16.82 9.08 11.94
C LEU A 291 17.59 9.07 13.28
N ALA A 292 18.47 10.05 13.51
CA ALA A 292 19.15 10.21 14.78
C ALA A 292 18.16 10.48 15.92
N GLU A 293 17.17 11.36 15.71
CA GLU A 293 16.11 11.61 16.70
C GLU A 293 15.26 10.36 16.96
N VAL A 294 14.98 9.57 15.92
CA VAL A 294 14.27 8.28 16.07
C VAL A 294 15.09 7.30 16.92
N VAL A 295 16.37 7.14 16.60
CA VAL A 295 17.28 6.26 17.34
C VAL A 295 17.45 6.75 18.79
N ASP A 296 17.57 8.05 19.00
CA ASP A 296 17.67 8.67 20.33
C ASP A 296 16.39 8.47 21.13
N PHE A 297 15.20 8.56 20.51
CA PHE A 297 13.93 8.23 21.16
C PHE A 297 13.93 6.80 21.69
N TYR A 298 14.32 5.81 20.87
CA TYR A 298 14.42 4.42 21.31
C TYR A 298 15.54 4.22 22.35
N ASN A 299 16.64 4.95 22.23
CA ASN A 299 17.76 4.92 23.18
C ASN A 299 17.37 5.48 24.56
N MET A 300 16.57 6.54 24.60
CA MET A 300 15.98 7.11 25.82
C MET A 300 14.79 6.30 26.36
N GLY A 301 14.31 5.34 25.57
CA GLY A 301 13.26 4.39 25.97
C GLY A 301 11.84 4.95 25.84
N GLY A 302 11.64 6.06 25.11
CA GLY A 302 10.31 6.65 24.95
C GLY A 302 9.52 6.78 26.25
N HIS A 303 8.23 6.43 26.21
CA HIS A 303 7.31 6.58 27.33
C HIS A 303 6.62 5.26 27.69
N LEU A 304 6.47 5.01 28.99
CA LEU A 304 5.58 3.94 29.47
C LEU A 304 4.12 4.33 29.21
N SER A 305 3.33 3.36 28.72
CA SER A 305 1.89 3.48 28.53
C SER A 305 1.19 2.17 28.89
N ALA A 306 -0.14 2.19 29.05
CA ALA A 306 -0.90 1.01 29.46
C ALA A 306 -0.95 -0.11 28.40
N THR A 307 -0.75 0.23 27.12
CA THR A 307 -0.83 -0.68 25.98
C THR A 307 0.51 -0.86 25.27
N ILE A 308 1.60 -0.42 25.91
CA ILE A 308 2.95 -0.52 25.36
C ILE A 308 3.30 -1.96 24.97
N ASP A 309 4.02 -2.10 23.86
CA ASP A 309 4.45 -3.41 23.40
C ASP A 309 5.40 -4.07 24.41
N PRO A 310 5.20 -5.35 24.77
CA PRO A 310 6.11 -6.07 25.66
C PRO A 310 7.56 -6.12 25.19
N ASN A 311 7.83 -5.95 23.89
CA ASN A 311 9.18 -5.88 23.33
C ASN A 311 9.86 -4.52 23.58
N MET A 312 9.12 -3.49 24.02
CA MET A 312 9.70 -2.21 24.47
C MET A 312 10.24 -2.33 25.91
N LYS A 313 11.18 -3.26 26.12
CA LYS A 313 11.71 -3.67 27.44
C LYS A 313 12.32 -2.53 28.26
N ALA A 314 12.81 -1.49 27.59
CA ALA A 314 13.47 -0.33 28.20
C ALA A 314 12.56 0.90 28.31
N ALA A 315 11.25 0.72 28.15
CA ALA A 315 10.30 1.83 28.13
C ALA A 315 10.37 2.68 29.40
N GLY A 316 10.55 4.00 29.25
CA GLY A 316 10.66 4.96 30.35
C GLY A 316 11.96 4.93 31.16
N SER A 317 12.87 3.98 30.92
CA SER A 317 14.19 3.91 31.58
C SER A 317 15.36 4.15 30.63
N GLY A 318 15.16 3.92 29.33
CA GLY A 318 16.19 4.00 28.31
C GLY A 318 17.13 2.81 28.29
N ARG A 319 17.82 2.67 27.14
CA ARG A 319 18.88 1.69 26.88
C ARG A 319 20.28 2.28 27.08
N ASN A 320 20.42 3.60 26.99
CA ASN A 320 21.65 4.36 27.26
C ASN A 320 22.87 3.87 26.46
N TRP A 321 22.68 3.61 25.17
CA TRP A 321 23.76 3.44 24.19
C TRP A 321 24.63 4.70 24.16
N SER A 322 25.94 4.52 24.13
CA SER A 322 26.97 5.56 24.09
C SER A 322 27.65 5.64 22.73
#